data_AF-A0A914ZYG9-F1
#
_entry.id   AF-A0A914ZYG9-F1
#
_cell.length_a   1.000
_cell.length_b   1.000
_cell.length_c   1.000
_cell.angle_alpha   90.00
_cell.angle_beta   90.00
_cell.angle_gamma   90.00
#
_symmetry.space_group_name_H-M   'P 1'
#
loop_
_entity.id
_entity.type
_entity.pdbx_description
1 polymer ?
#
loop_
_entity_poly.entity_id
_entity_poly.type
_entity_poly.pdbx_seq_one_letter_code
_entity_poly.pdbx_strand_id
1 'polypeptide(L)'
;MEIISKSAKMANKKTRATIESHTTFDKRKTIVIIRSAERVDRVFPEWLRENFTDAEEYIPNDLNLPSFVLKRPNGIDGYKDDPPITEMGTVLITN
;
A
#
# COMPACT_ATOMS: atom_id res chain seq x y z
N MET A 1 -9.47 20.72 -60.30
CA MET A 1 -8.04 20.86 -59.98
C MET A 1 -7.94 22.03 -59.01
N GLU A 2 -7.47 21.99 -57.77
CA GLU A 2 -6.93 21.00 -56.82
C GLU A 2 -7.37 21.53 -55.42
N ILE A 3 -7.97 20.72 -54.52
CA ILE A 3 -7.36 20.00 -53.39
C ILE A 3 -6.46 20.86 -52.48
N ILE A 4 -6.65 20.73 -51.14
CA ILE A 4 -5.84 21.21 -49.99
C ILE A 4 -6.33 22.58 -49.43
N SER A 5 -6.80 22.76 -48.18
CA SER A 5 -6.55 22.03 -46.94
C SER A 5 -7.78 22.04 -46.01
N LYS A 6 -8.35 20.85 -45.80
CA LYS A 6 -8.85 20.49 -44.48
C LYS A 6 -7.63 20.39 -43.56
N SER A 7 -7.28 21.43 -42.81
CA SER A 7 -6.43 21.23 -41.64
C SER A 7 -6.49 22.38 -40.65
N ALA A 8 -6.68 22.00 -39.39
CA ALA A 8 -6.20 22.68 -38.21
C ALA A 8 -6.82 24.03 -37.82
N LYS A 9 -8.12 24.03 -37.48
CA LYS A 9 -8.60 24.89 -36.37
C LYS A 9 -9.56 24.13 -35.44
N MET A 10 -9.19 22.91 -35.04
CA MET A 10 -9.75 22.32 -33.83
C MET A 10 -8.93 22.88 -32.67
N ALA A 11 -9.31 24.08 -32.22
CA ALA A 11 -8.69 24.75 -31.11
C ALA A 11 -8.64 23.79 -29.92
N ASN A 12 -7.44 23.55 -29.43
CA ASN A 12 -7.14 22.80 -28.23
C ASN A 12 -7.79 23.54 -27.04
N LYS A 13 -9.08 23.28 -26.83
CA LYS A 13 -9.78 23.71 -25.63
C LYS A 13 -9.25 22.82 -24.53
N LYS A 14 -8.16 23.26 -23.89
CA LYS A 14 -7.80 22.80 -22.55
C LYS A 14 -8.99 23.14 -21.66
N THR A 15 -9.96 22.24 -21.60
CA THR A 15 -11.11 22.35 -20.73
C THR A 15 -10.53 22.41 -19.32
N ARG A 16 -10.49 23.62 -18.74
CA ARG A 16 -10.25 23.78 -17.31
C ARG A 16 -11.21 22.84 -16.60
N ALA A 17 -10.75 22.14 -15.58
CA ALA A 17 -11.62 21.32 -14.74
C ALA A 17 -12.73 22.23 -14.19
N THR A 18 -13.88 22.21 -14.84
CA THR A 18 -15.10 22.83 -14.31
C THR A 18 -15.51 21.99 -13.11
N ILE A 19 -15.89 22.64 -12.01
CA ILE A 19 -16.54 21.97 -10.88
C ILE A 19 -17.94 21.57 -11.35
N GLU A 20 -18.03 20.52 -12.18
CA GLU A 20 -19.31 19.91 -12.46
C GLU A 20 -19.74 19.18 -11.19
N SER A 21 -20.87 19.59 -10.62
CA SER A 21 -21.49 18.91 -9.49
C SER A 21 -21.94 17.53 -9.97
N HIS A 22 -21.04 16.55 -9.93
CA HIS A 22 -21.32 15.17 -10.29
C HIS A 22 -22.24 14.55 -9.22
N THR A 23 -23.50 14.93 -9.11
CA THR A 23 -24.38 14.59 -7.97
C THR A 23 -24.67 13.08 -7.82
N THR A 24 -24.20 12.23 -8.72
CA THR A 24 -24.35 10.77 -8.68
C THR A 24 -23.01 10.04 -8.69
N PHE A 25 -22.90 8.97 -7.90
CA PHE A 25 -21.67 8.19 -7.72
C PHE A 25 -21.22 7.44 -8.98
N ASP A 26 -22.14 7.11 -9.89
CA ASP A 26 -21.90 6.21 -11.03
C ASP A 26 -21.01 6.79 -12.14
N LYS A 27 -20.70 8.09 -12.10
CA LYS A 27 -19.94 8.80 -13.15
C LYS A 27 -18.63 9.44 -12.66
N ARG A 28 -18.21 9.18 -11.42
CA ARG A 28 -16.99 9.78 -10.83
C ARG A 28 -15.81 8.83 -10.83
N LYS A 29 -14.61 9.38 -10.98
CA LYS A 29 -13.37 8.70 -10.57
C LYS A 29 -13.28 8.79 -9.05
N THR A 30 -13.28 7.64 -8.38
CA THR A 30 -13.12 7.56 -6.93
C THR A 30 -11.66 7.26 -6.59
N ILE A 31 -11.09 8.06 -5.69
CA ILE A 31 -9.78 7.79 -5.10
C ILE A 31 -10.02 7.41 -3.64
N VAL A 32 -9.53 6.24 -3.24
CA VAL A 32 -9.57 5.78 -1.86
C VAL A 32 -8.14 5.76 -1.34
N ILE A 33 -7.91 6.40 -0.19
CA ILE A 33 -6.63 6.39 0.51
C ILE A 33 -6.84 5.62 1.80
N ILE A 34 -6.07 4.56 2.01
CA ILE A 34 -6.16 3.67 3.18
C ILE A 34 -4.80 3.69 3.89
N ARG A 35 -4.81 3.70 5.21
CA ARG A 35 -3.59 3.59 6.03
C ARG A 35 -3.06 2.14 6.02
N SER A 36 -1.78 1.95 6.33
CA SER A 36 -1.26 0.64 6.72
C SER A 36 -2.04 0.06 7.91
N ALA A 37 -2.15 -1.26 7.95
CA ALA A 37 -2.65 -1.99 9.13
C ALA A 37 -1.67 -1.92 10.32
N GLU A 38 -2.05 -2.59 11.41
CA GLU A 38 -1.23 -2.77 12.61
C GLU A 38 0.11 -3.42 12.26
N ARG A 39 1.19 -2.89 12.85
CA ARG A 39 2.57 -3.33 12.62
C ARG A 39 3.11 -4.03 13.86
N VAL A 40 3.94 -5.05 13.66
CA VAL A 40 4.54 -5.83 14.74
C VAL A 40 5.37 -4.96 15.69
N ASP A 41 6.23 -4.08 15.18
CA ASP A 41 7.11 -3.22 15.99
C ASP A 41 6.37 -2.26 16.94
N ARG A 42 5.10 -1.95 16.63
CA ARG A 42 4.27 -1.09 17.48
C ARG A 42 3.62 -1.83 18.63
N VAL A 43 3.32 -3.12 18.44
CA VAL A 43 2.69 -3.97 19.45
C VAL A 43 3.75 -4.67 20.30
N PHE A 44 4.85 -5.08 19.66
CA PHE A 44 5.96 -5.83 20.23
C PHE A 44 7.28 -5.11 19.92
N PRO A 45 7.67 -4.06 20.68
CA PRO A 45 8.87 -3.27 20.38
C PRO A 45 10.17 -4.08 20.31
N GLU A 46 10.27 -5.14 21.12
CA GLU A 46 11.46 -5.99 21.22
C GLU A 46 11.40 -7.27 20.37
N TRP A 47 10.44 -7.38 19.44
CA TRP A 47 10.19 -8.62 18.68
C TRP A 47 11.42 -9.14 17.92
N LEU A 48 12.28 -8.25 17.40
CA LEU A 48 13.51 -8.67 16.72
C LEU A 48 14.47 -9.42 17.65
N ARG A 49 14.47 -9.07 18.94
CA ARG A 49 15.28 -9.70 19.97
C ARG A 49 14.61 -10.95 20.55
N GLU A 50 13.29 -10.94 20.67
CA GLU A 50 12.53 -11.98 21.36
C GLU A 50 12.09 -13.13 20.45
N ASN A 51 11.95 -12.88 19.15
CA ASN A 51 11.34 -13.82 18.21
C ASN A 51 12.31 -14.36 17.17
N PHE A 52 13.62 -14.14 17.34
CA PHE A 52 14.65 -14.75 16.51
C PHE A 52 15.68 -15.48 17.37
N THR A 53 16.09 -16.65 16.91
CA THR A 53 17.21 -17.40 17.52
C THR A 53 18.56 -16.81 17.10
N ASP A 54 19.63 -17.25 17.77
CA ASP A 54 21.01 -16.92 17.37
C ASP A 54 21.37 -17.40 15.94
N ALA A 55 20.60 -18.35 15.41
CA ALA A 55 20.70 -18.84 14.03
C ALA A 55 19.79 -18.09 13.04
N GLU A 56 19.21 -16.97 13.45
CA GLU A 56 18.24 -16.16 12.72
C GLU A 56 16.96 -16.90 12.31
N GLU A 57 16.57 -17.91 13.08
CA GLU A 57 15.30 -18.60 12.87
C GLU A 57 14.18 -17.87 13.61
N TYR A 58 13.10 -17.58 12.89
CA TYR A 58 11.95 -16.87 13.46
C TYR A 58 11.04 -17.82 14.25
N ILE A 59 10.69 -17.44 15.48
CA ILE A 59 9.82 -18.19 16.40
C ILE A 59 8.75 -17.24 16.96
N PRO A 60 7.50 -17.33 16.50
CA PRO A 60 6.41 -16.54 17.08
C PRO A 60 6.04 -17.10 18.46
N ASN A 61 5.99 -16.24 19.47
CA ASN A 61 5.62 -16.59 20.86
C ASN A 61 4.26 -16.00 21.29
N ASP A 62 3.58 -15.28 20.40
CA ASP A 62 2.26 -14.69 20.59
C ASP A 62 1.40 -14.95 19.34
N LEU A 63 0.09 -15.08 19.52
CA LEU A 63 -0.85 -15.37 18.42
C LEU A 63 -1.03 -14.18 17.46
N ASN A 64 -0.71 -12.96 17.88
CA ASN A 64 -0.80 -11.77 17.05
C ASN A 64 0.47 -11.52 16.22
N LEU A 65 1.55 -12.26 16.49
CA LEU A 65 2.74 -12.25 15.64
C LEU A 65 2.49 -13.06 14.36
N PRO A 66 3.08 -12.65 13.21
CA PRO A 66 3.01 -13.43 11.98
C PRO A 66 3.40 -14.88 12.21
N SER A 67 2.67 -15.81 11.60
CA SER A 67 3.02 -17.24 11.65
C SER A 67 4.40 -17.56 11.03
N PHE A 68 4.86 -16.75 10.08
CA PHE A 68 6.20 -16.82 9.50
C PHE A 68 6.66 -15.44 8.99
N VAL A 69 7.96 -15.31 8.77
CA VAL A 69 8.57 -14.15 8.10
C VAL A 69 9.52 -14.62 6.99
N LEU A 70 9.77 -13.76 6.01
CA LEU A 70 10.63 -14.06 4.88
C LEU A 70 12.11 -13.88 5.26
N LYS A 71 12.99 -14.73 4.72
CA LYS A 71 14.43 -14.46 4.78
C LYS A 71 14.74 -13.23 3.92
N ARG A 72 15.45 -12.24 4.48
CA ARG A 72 15.85 -11.01 3.80
C ARG A 72 17.36 -11.01 3.50
N PRO A 73 17.83 -10.30 2.47
CA PRO A 73 19.27 -10.18 2.18
C PRO A 73 20.10 -9.63 3.35
N ASN A 74 19.50 -8.76 4.17
CA ASN A 74 20.14 -8.15 5.34
C ASN A 74 19.85 -8.93 6.64
N GLY A 75 19.38 -10.17 6.56
CA GLY A 75 18.98 -10.96 7.73
C GLY A 75 17.85 -10.30 8.53
N ILE A 76 17.89 -10.48 9.85
CA ILE A 76 16.93 -9.91 10.81
C ILE A 76 16.90 -8.38 10.72
N ASP A 77 18.05 -7.75 10.50
CA ASP A 77 18.19 -6.29 10.45
C ASP A 77 17.38 -5.65 9.32
N GLY A 78 17.05 -6.43 8.27
CA GLY A 78 16.16 -6.00 7.20
C GLY A 78 14.74 -5.65 7.68
N TYR A 79 14.36 -6.02 8.90
CA TYR A 79 13.05 -5.75 9.49
C TYR A 79 13.00 -4.53 10.43
N LYS A 80 14.15 -3.92 10.77
CA LYS A 80 14.21 -2.76 11.69
C LYS A 80 13.34 -1.59 11.22
N ASP A 81 13.46 -1.23 9.95
CA ASP A 81 12.72 -0.10 9.35
C ASP A 81 11.52 -0.56 8.49
N ASP A 82 11.35 -1.87 8.31
CA ASP A 82 10.29 -2.46 7.50
C ASP A 82 9.67 -3.69 8.21
N PRO A 83 9.00 -3.49 9.34
CA PRO A 83 8.39 -4.56 10.11
C PRO A 83 7.13 -5.07 9.42
N PRO A 84 6.80 -6.37 9.59
CA PRO A 84 5.58 -6.94 9.04
C PRO A 84 4.32 -6.41 9.77
N ILE A 85 3.17 -6.66 9.15
CA ILE A 85 1.87 -6.49 9.81
C ILE A 85 1.63 -7.62 10.82
N THR A 86 0.82 -7.38 11.84
CA THR A 86 0.37 -8.43 12.77
C THR A 86 -0.71 -9.31 12.15
N GLU A 87 -1.01 -10.46 12.77
CA GLU A 87 -2.15 -11.30 12.36
C GLU A 87 -3.49 -10.54 12.48
N MET A 88 -3.66 -9.70 13.52
CA MET A 88 -4.81 -8.79 13.64
C MET A 88 -4.85 -7.77 12.50
N GLY A 89 -3.70 -7.23 12.10
CA GLY A 89 -3.57 -6.33 10.97
C GLY A 89 -4.02 -6.98 9.65
N THR A 90 -3.73 -8.26 9.45
CA THR A 90 -4.21 -9.04 8.30
C THR A 90 -5.73 -9.12 8.28
N VAL A 91 -6.36 -9.48 9.39
CA VAL A 91 -7.83 -9.63 9.50
C VAL A 91 -8.59 -8.35 9.15
N LEU A 92 -8.04 -7.19 9.53
CA LEU A 92 -8.66 -5.89 9.24
C LEU A 92 -8.66 -5.51 7.75
N ILE A 93 -7.75 -6.07 6.95
CA ILE A 93 -7.66 -5.79 5.51
C ILE A 93 -8.51 -6.78 4.69
N THR A 94 -8.72 -7.99 5.19
CA THR A 94 -9.29 -9.11 4.40
C THR A 94 -10.81 -9.28 4.50
N ASN A 95 -11.53 -8.40 5.20
CA ASN A 95 -13.00 -8.45 5.36
C ASN A 95 -13.74 -7.35 4.60
#